data_AF-A0A3S0UN65-F1
#
_entry.id   AF-A0A3S0UN65-F1
#
_cell.length_a   1.000
_cell.length_b   1.000
_cell.length_c   1.000
_cell.angle_alpha   90.00
_cell.angle_beta   90.00
_cell.angle_gamma   90.00
#
_symmetry.space_group_name_H-M   'P 1'
#
loop_
_entity.id
_entity.type
_entity.pdbx_description
1 polymer ?
#
loop_
_entity_poly.entity_id
_entity_poly.type
_entity_poly.pdbx_seq_one_letter_code
_entity_poly.pdbx_strand_id
1 'polypeptide(L)'
;MIAAEFRPAVDSDSSIDFIITNLGPTPARDITVTFNPPIVIPDDSDRLLAPYLVKRYERPIPVLNPGQILSNTWWAGRAGTGNELTNHEPTPDEVNVTKIYAAAHRARTVFYTPEVSATMRALQEDLRHDMIRTERCIEEHLVLHGGHVDHAHGPNPSLLELIIIDESERLTGNAIEWLRDQYDRTGIAMILIGMPGIEKQFTHYPQLYSRLGFAHQYRPLGHDELLFVLERQWRKLGKTLDPDDFTDAQAIAAVERITRGNFRLLERLLPQIQRVLKINELDVITNDVVEAARSTLVIGTT
;
A
#
# COMPACT_ATOMS: atom_id res chain seq x y z
N MET A 1 3.24 6.63 -8.19
CA MET A 1 2.95 7.50 -9.36
C MET A 1 2.91 6.61 -10.58
N ILE A 2 1.82 6.64 -11.33
CA ILE A 2 1.64 5.91 -12.58
C ILE A 2 2.20 6.74 -13.73
N ALA A 3 3.16 6.18 -14.45
CA ALA A 3 3.69 6.71 -15.70
C ALA A 3 2.96 6.06 -16.89
N ALA A 4 2.90 6.81 -17.99
CA ALA A 4 2.41 6.35 -19.27
C ALA A 4 3.37 6.92 -20.29
N GLU A 5 3.93 6.07 -21.13
CA GLU A 5 5.00 6.42 -22.04
C GLU A 5 4.95 5.52 -23.27
N PHE A 6 5.55 6.00 -24.35
CA PHE A 6 5.80 5.19 -25.53
C PHE A 6 7.24 4.70 -25.51
N ARG A 7 7.44 3.40 -25.81
CA ARG A 7 8.78 2.83 -25.97
C ARG A 7 8.83 1.96 -27.22
N PRO A 8 9.99 1.84 -27.89
CA PRO A 8 10.19 0.82 -28.90
C PRO A 8 9.90 -0.57 -28.31
N ALA A 9 9.25 -1.43 -29.10
CA ALA A 9 9.01 -2.80 -28.70
C ALA A 9 10.35 -3.55 -28.54
N VAL A 10 10.46 -4.39 -27.51
CA VAL A 10 11.73 -5.08 -27.18
C VAL A 10 12.17 -6.03 -28.29
N ASP A 11 11.21 -6.70 -28.91
CA ASP A 11 11.44 -7.74 -29.92
C ASP A 11 11.06 -7.30 -31.35
N SER A 12 10.85 -5.99 -31.58
CA SER A 12 10.50 -5.45 -32.89
C SER A 12 11.10 -4.06 -33.12
N ASP A 13 11.80 -3.92 -34.24
CA ASP A 13 12.39 -2.66 -34.74
C ASP A 13 11.36 -1.73 -35.42
N SER A 14 10.14 -2.23 -35.58
CA SER A 14 9.07 -1.65 -36.38
C SER A 14 7.78 -1.50 -35.58
N SER A 15 7.85 -1.57 -34.25
CA SER A 15 6.69 -1.41 -33.37
C SER A 15 6.98 -0.48 -32.20
N ILE A 16 5.97 0.27 -31.77
CA ILE A 16 6.01 1.10 -30.57
C ILE A 16 4.93 0.60 -29.61
N ASP A 17 5.33 0.38 -28.37
CA ASP A 17 4.46 -0.01 -27.28
C ASP A 17 4.04 1.20 -26.43
N PHE A 18 2.77 1.22 -26.08
CA PHE A 18 2.22 2.05 -25.02
C PHE A 18 2.33 1.33 -23.68
N ILE A 19 3.09 1.93 -22.77
CA ILE A 19 3.44 1.36 -21.49
C ILE A 19 2.80 2.14 -20.36
N ILE A 20 2.19 1.42 -19.42
CA ILE A 20 1.79 1.96 -18.11
C ILE A 20 2.61 1.30 -17.02
N THR A 21 3.26 2.12 -16.19
CA THR A 21 4.13 1.63 -15.12
C THR A 21 3.78 2.30 -13.80
N ASN A 22 3.75 1.54 -12.70
CA ASN A 22 3.72 2.15 -11.37
C ASN A 22 5.15 2.44 -10.87
N LEU A 23 5.56 3.70 -10.93
CA LEU A 23 6.80 4.22 -10.37
C LEU A 23 6.70 4.57 -8.87
N GLY A 24 5.52 4.37 -8.26
CA GLY A 24 5.31 4.61 -6.83
C GLY A 24 5.83 3.47 -5.94
N PRO A 25 6.09 3.75 -4.66
CA PRO A 25 6.51 2.74 -3.69
C PRO A 25 5.38 1.83 -3.21
N THR A 26 4.12 2.15 -3.54
CA THR A 26 2.92 1.42 -3.08
C THR A 26 2.08 0.89 -4.25
N PRO A 27 1.31 -0.21 -4.06
CA PRO A 27 0.35 -0.67 -5.05
C PRO A 27 -0.70 0.40 -5.36
N ALA A 28 -0.83 0.76 -6.63
CA ALA A 28 -1.90 1.63 -7.10
C ALA A 28 -3.14 0.77 -7.38
N ARG A 29 -4.32 1.29 -7.04
CA ARG A 29 -5.59 0.54 -7.12
C ARG A 29 -6.66 1.31 -7.87
N ASP A 30 -7.52 0.57 -8.54
CA ASP A 30 -8.65 1.08 -9.32
C ASP A 30 -8.21 2.19 -10.30
N ILE A 31 -7.22 1.88 -11.13
CA ILE A 31 -6.62 2.85 -12.07
C ILE A 31 -7.42 2.84 -13.37
N THR A 32 -8.05 3.96 -13.70
CA THR A 32 -8.70 4.13 -15.02
C THR A 32 -7.74 4.83 -15.97
N VAL A 33 -7.71 4.41 -17.22
CA VAL A 33 -6.88 4.99 -18.28
C VAL A 33 -7.81 5.41 -19.40
N THR A 34 -7.72 6.67 -19.81
CA THR A 34 -8.52 7.20 -20.91
C THR A 34 -7.64 7.85 -21.95
N PHE A 35 -8.08 7.81 -23.20
CA PHE A 35 -7.38 8.31 -24.37
C PHE A 35 -8.19 9.46 -24.99
N ASN A 36 -7.53 10.57 -25.27
CA ASN A 36 -8.11 11.70 -25.99
C ASN A 36 -7.19 12.14 -27.14
N PRO A 37 -7.60 12.00 -28.42
CA PRO A 37 -8.91 11.53 -28.88
C PRO A 37 -9.17 10.05 -28.54
N PRO A 38 -10.44 9.62 -28.45
CA PRO A 38 -10.79 8.23 -28.20
C PRO A 38 -10.34 7.36 -29.39
N ILE A 39 -9.87 6.15 -29.08
CA ILE A 39 -9.47 5.17 -30.10
C ILE A 39 -10.73 4.54 -30.68
N VAL A 40 -10.94 4.71 -31.99
CA VAL A 40 -12.10 4.16 -32.70
C VAL A 40 -11.69 2.86 -33.38
N ILE A 41 -12.34 1.76 -33.01
CA ILE A 41 -12.07 0.44 -33.57
C ILE A 41 -12.95 0.21 -34.81
N PRO A 42 -12.38 -0.08 -35.99
CA PRO A 42 -13.14 -0.47 -37.18
C PRO A 42 -13.87 -1.81 -37.02
N ASP A 43 -14.96 -2.03 -37.77
CA ASP A 43 -15.75 -3.28 -37.70
C ASP A 43 -14.94 -4.53 -38.12
N ASP A 44 -13.97 -4.38 -39.03
CA ASP A 44 -13.04 -5.45 -39.46
C ASP A 44 -11.71 -5.32 -38.70
N SER A 45 -11.65 -5.92 -37.50
CA SER A 45 -10.55 -5.74 -36.55
C SER A 45 -9.81 -7.03 -36.14
N ASP A 46 -10.13 -8.17 -36.77
CA ASP A 46 -9.63 -9.51 -36.37
C ASP A 46 -8.10 -9.65 -36.41
N ARG A 47 -7.41 -8.77 -37.14
CA ARG A 47 -5.95 -8.74 -37.28
C ARG A 47 -5.26 -7.57 -36.59
N LEU A 48 -6.01 -6.76 -35.84
CA LEU A 48 -5.52 -5.56 -35.15
C LEU A 48 -5.29 -5.84 -33.66
N LEU A 49 -4.33 -5.14 -33.06
CA LEU A 49 -4.00 -5.26 -31.64
C LEU A 49 -4.67 -4.16 -30.80
N ALA A 50 -4.99 -3.00 -31.40
CA ALA A 50 -5.69 -1.90 -30.75
C ALA A 50 -7.03 -2.30 -30.07
N PRO A 51 -7.84 -3.26 -30.58
CA PRO A 51 -9.05 -3.70 -29.87
C PRO A 51 -8.76 -4.27 -28.48
N TYR A 52 -7.63 -4.98 -28.31
CA TYR A 52 -7.24 -5.55 -27.01
C TYR A 52 -6.75 -4.48 -26.04
N LEU A 53 -6.07 -3.44 -26.55
CA LEU A 53 -5.69 -2.25 -25.80
C LEU A 53 -6.94 -1.54 -25.26
N VAL A 54 -7.91 -1.24 -26.13
CA VAL A 54 -9.17 -0.57 -25.74
C VAL A 54 -9.91 -1.42 -24.71
N LYS A 55 -10.12 -2.71 -24.99
CA LYS A 55 -10.79 -3.64 -24.07
C LYS A 55 -10.10 -3.78 -22.72
N ARG A 56 -8.76 -3.70 -22.67
CA ARG A 56 -7.99 -3.73 -21.40
C ARG A 56 -8.31 -2.51 -20.54
N TYR A 57 -8.40 -1.33 -21.16
CA TYR A 57 -8.56 -0.06 -20.45
C TYR A 57 -10.02 0.42 -20.34
N GLU A 58 -10.97 -0.27 -20.98
CA GLU A 58 -12.42 -0.12 -20.73
C GLU A 58 -12.80 -0.36 -19.26
N ARG A 59 -12.01 -1.14 -18.53
CA ARG A 59 -12.23 -1.44 -17.11
C ARG A 59 -11.08 -0.89 -16.26
N PRO A 60 -11.35 -0.41 -15.04
CA PRO A 60 -10.30 -0.01 -14.11
C PRO A 60 -9.34 -1.17 -13.84
N ILE A 61 -8.04 -0.88 -13.84
CA ILE A 61 -7.00 -1.82 -13.43
C ILE A 61 -7.12 -1.98 -11.91
N PRO A 62 -7.49 -3.16 -11.37
CA PRO A 62 -7.79 -3.30 -9.95
C PRO A 62 -6.57 -3.04 -9.06
N VAL A 63 -5.41 -3.55 -9.47
CA VAL A 63 -4.13 -3.38 -8.76
C VAL A 63 -2.98 -3.33 -9.77
N LEU A 64 -2.09 -2.34 -9.61
CA LEU A 64 -0.80 -2.25 -10.29
C LEU A 64 0.31 -2.08 -9.25
N ASN A 65 1.12 -3.11 -9.05
CA ASN A 65 2.16 -3.15 -8.02
C ASN A 65 3.35 -2.23 -8.35
N PRO A 66 4.15 -1.80 -7.35
CA PRO A 66 5.38 -1.06 -7.59
C PRO A 66 6.28 -1.75 -8.61
N GLY A 67 6.74 -1.02 -9.62
CA GLY A 67 7.57 -1.53 -10.72
C GLY A 67 6.84 -2.38 -11.75
N GLN A 68 5.54 -2.67 -11.56
CA GLN A 68 4.77 -3.46 -12.53
C GLN A 68 4.50 -2.64 -13.79
N ILE A 69 4.67 -3.30 -14.95
CA ILE A 69 4.57 -2.74 -16.29
C ILE A 69 3.40 -3.42 -17.02
N LEU A 70 2.54 -2.63 -17.65
CA LEU A 70 1.57 -3.09 -18.64
C LEU A 70 2.00 -2.55 -20.02
N SER A 71 2.42 -3.45 -20.91
CA SER A 71 2.75 -3.10 -22.29
C SER A 71 1.62 -3.46 -23.25
N ASN A 72 1.42 -2.64 -24.28
CA ASN A 72 0.43 -2.82 -25.33
C ASN A 72 0.99 -2.25 -26.63
N THR A 73 0.85 -2.96 -27.73
CA THR A 73 1.24 -2.40 -29.03
C THR A 73 0.35 -1.22 -29.37
N TRP A 74 0.97 -0.06 -29.58
CA TRP A 74 0.30 1.17 -30.00
C TRP A 74 0.46 1.40 -31.50
N TRP A 75 1.66 1.14 -32.00
CA TRP A 75 2.02 1.37 -33.38
C TRP A 75 2.68 0.12 -33.93
N ALA A 76 2.16 -0.40 -35.05
CA ALA A 76 2.73 -1.55 -35.75
C ALA A 76 3.05 -1.15 -37.18
N GLY A 77 4.32 -0.89 -37.43
CA GLY A 77 4.84 -0.44 -38.70
C GLY A 77 4.81 -1.55 -39.74
N ARG A 78 4.15 -1.29 -40.87
CA ARG A 78 4.26 -2.14 -42.06
C ARG A 78 4.81 -1.34 -43.23
N ALA A 79 5.66 -1.99 -44.01
CA ALA A 79 6.15 -1.44 -45.27
C ALA A 79 4.97 -1.27 -46.25
N GLY A 80 4.73 -0.03 -46.67
CA GLY A 80 3.78 0.28 -47.73
C GLY A 80 4.38 0.09 -49.13
N THR A 81 3.88 0.82 -50.11
CA THR A 81 4.42 0.88 -51.48
C THR A 81 5.73 1.67 -51.61
N GLY A 82 6.34 2.10 -50.49
CA GLY A 82 7.60 2.85 -50.42
C GLY A 82 8.47 2.42 -49.22
N ASN A 83 9.58 3.14 -48.98
CA ASN A 83 10.54 2.84 -47.89
C ASN A 83 10.09 3.32 -46.50
N GLU A 84 8.93 3.98 -46.39
CA GLU A 84 8.40 4.48 -45.12
C GLU A 84 7.45 3.46 -44.48
N LEU A 85 7.63 3.24 -43.18
CA LEU A 85 6.71 2.43 -42.39
C LEU A 85 5.47 3.26 -42.06
N THR A 86 4.30 2.65 -42.21
CA THR A 86 3.02 3.26 -41.84
C THR A 86 2.38 2.48 -40.70
N ASN A 87 1.71 3.20 -39.79
CA ASN A 87 0.96 2.56 -38.72
C ASN A 87 -0.16 1.72 -39.32
N HIS A 88 -0.23 0.45 -38.94
CA HIS A 88 -1.34 -0.42 -39.33
C HIS A 88 -2.35 -0.61 -38.19
N GLU A 89 -2.13 0.02 -37.03
CA GLU A 89 -3.09 0.06 -35.93
C GLU A 89 -3.97 1.33 -36.02
N PRO A 90 -5.26 1.26 -35.65
CA PRO A 90 -6.19 2.40 -35.66
C PRO A 90 -5.99 3.32 -34.45
N THR A 91 -4.74 3.69 -34.18
CA THR A 91 -4.34 4.56 -33.07
C THR A 91 -3.91 5.93 -33.60
N PRO A 92 -4.22 7.02 -32.88
CA PRO A 92 -3.81 8.35 -33.31
C PRO A 92 -2.31 8.58 -33.13
N ASP A 93 -1.72 9.43 -33.97
CA ASP A 93 -0.32 9.84 -33.88
C ASP A 93 -0.05 10.68 -32.62
N GLU A 94 -1.05 11.42 -32.16
CA GLU A 94 -1.01 12.21 -30.93
C GLU A 94 -2.16 11.79 -30.01
N VAL A 95 -1.85 11.57 -28.72
CA VAL A 95 -2.85 11.22 -27.71
C VAL A 95 -2.51 11.84 -26.36
N ASN A 96 -3.54 12.35 -25.70
CA ASN A 96 -3.48 12.68 -24.28
C ASN A 96 -3.99 11.49 -23.47
N VAL A 97 -3.17 11.02 -22.54
CA VAL A 97 -3.47 9.89 -21.67
C VAL A 97 -3.72 10.38 -20.25
N THR A 98 -4.93 10.20 -19.76
CA THR A 98 -5.29 10.54 -18.38
C THR A 98 -5.36 9.28 -17.54
N LYS A 99 -4.67 9.26 -16.40
CA LYS A 99 -4.69 8.17 -15.42
C LYS A 99 -5.46 8.63 -14.19
N ILE A 100 -6.39 7.80 -13.73
CA ILE A 100 -7.30 8.15 -12.64
C ILE A 100 -7.00 7.28 -11.44
N TYR A 101 -6.82 7.88 -10.26
CA TYR A 101 -6.57 7.17 -9.00
C TYR A 101 -7.84 7.13 -8.14
N ALA A 102 -8.79 6.23 -8.46
CA ALA A 102 -10.03 6.15 -7.68
C ALA A 102 -9.79 5.80 -6.20
N ALA A 103 -8.70 5.09 -5.87
CA ALA A 103 -8.35 4.76 -4.49
C ALA A 103 -7.94 5.99 -3.65
N ALA A 104 -7.24 6.97 -4.23
CA ALA A 104 -6.86 8.19 -3.52
C ALA A 104 -8.08 9.05 -3.19
N HIS A 105 -9.03 9.17 -4.13
CA HIS A 105 -10.31 9.85 -3.89
C HIS A 105 -11.18 9.16 -2.83
N ARG A 106 -11.16 7.82 -2.74
CA ARG A 106 -11.93 7.10 -1.70
C ARG A 106 -11.32 7.23 -0.31
N ALA A 107 -10.00 7.15 -0.21
CA ALA A 107 -9.32 7.13 1.08
C ALA A 107 -9.05 8.53 1.63
N ARG A 108 -8.70 9.50 0.76
CA ARG A 108 -8.36 10.89 1.12
C ARG A 108 -7.39 10.98 2.31
N THR A 109 -6.51 9.98 2.40
CA THR A 109 -5.66 9.72 3.56
C THR A 109 -4.19 9.70 3.14
N VAL A 110 -3.34 10.35 3.92
CA VAL A 110 -1.87 10.24 3.82
C VAL A 110 -1.37 9.33 4.94
N PHE A 111 -0.48 8.38 4.61
CA PHE A 111 0.24 7.57 5.60
C PHE A 111 1.73 7.93 5.53
N TYR A 112 2.29 8.35 6.65
CA TYR A 112 3.66 8.85 6.75
C TYR A 112 4.42 8.14 7.88
N THR A 113 5.69 7.80 7.63
CA THR A 113 6.57 7.20 8.63
C THR A 113 7.84 8.06 8.72
N PRO A 114 8.08 8.78 9.83
CA PRO A 114 9.27 9.62 9.99
C PRO A 114 10.57 8.82 9.91
N GLU A 115 11.56 9.35 9.19
CA GLU A 115 12.89 8.74 9.15
C GLU A 115 13.57 8.75 10.54
N VAL A 116 14.46 7.79 10.76
CA VAL A 116 15.29 7.75 11.98
C VAL A 116 16.19 8.99 12.01
N SER A 117 16.05 9.82 13.04
CA SER A 117 16.79 11.08 13.18
C SER A 117 16.50 12.12 12.08
N ALA A 118 15.31 12.09 11.49
CA ALA A 118 14.88 13.08 10.50
C ALA A 118 15.03 14.51 11.02
N THR A 119 15.52 15.41 10.17
CA THR A 119 15.47 16.84 10.48
C THR A 119 14.04 17.35 10.33
N MET A 120 13.68 18.39 11.09
CA MET A 120 12.37 19.03 10.98
C MET A 120 12.04 19.45 9.53
N ARG A 121 13.05 19.94 8.80
CA ARG A 121 12.89 20.36 7.40
C ARG A 121 12.59 19.18 6.48
N ALA A 122 13.27 18.05 6.65
CA ALA A 122 13.02 16.85 5.86
C ALA A 122 11.59 16.36 6.09
N LEU A 123 11.18 16.24 7.36
CA LEU A 123 9.82 15.84 7.72
C LEU A 123 8.74 16.74 7.10
N GLN A 124 8.93 18.06 7.18
CA GLN A 124 8.00 19.02 6.59
C GLN A 124 7.91 18.87 5.07
N GLU A 125 9.04 18.70 4.40
CA GLU A 125 9.06 18.59 2.95
C GLU A 125 8.44 17.28 2.48
N ASP A 126 8.77 16.16 3.13
CA ASP A 126 8.22 14.84 2.81
C ASP A 126 6.70 14.83 2.99
N LEU A 127 6.22 15.27 4.16
CA LEU A 127 4.79 15.25 4.45
C LEU A 127 4.02 16.20 3.52
N ARG A 128 4.53 17.42 3.29
CA ARG A 128 3.93 18.38 2.35
C ARG A 128 3.86 17.80 0.96
N HIS A 129 4.90 17.11 0.53
CA HIS A 129 4.97 16.50 -0.78
C HIS A 129 3.96 15.35 -0.92
N ASP A 130 3.81 14.49 0.10
CA ASP A 130 2.81 13.42 0.10
C ASP A 130 1.37 13.95 0.15
N MET A 131 1.15 15.04 0.90
CA MET A 131 -0.14 15.75 0.93
C MET A 131 -0.49 16.30 -0.46
N ILE A 132 0.38 17.10 -1.08
CA ILE A 132 0.14 17.69 -2.40
C ILE A 132 -0.08 16.62 -3.47
N ARG A 133 0.71 15.54 -3.44
CA ARG A 133 0.54 14.43 -4.39
C ARG A 133 -0.82 13.78 -4.25
N THR A 134 -1.26 13.54 -3.02
CA THR A 134 -2.54 12.90 -2.75
C THR A 134 -3.69 13.83 -3.13
N GLU A 135 -3.63 15.11 -2.77
CA GLU A 135 -4.62 16.11 -3.16
C GLU A 135 -4.77 16.21 -4.68
N ARG A 136 -3.66 16.24 -5.42
CA ARG A 136 -3.70 16.23 -6.90
C ARG A 136 -4.39 14.99 -7.45
N CYS A 137 -4.11 13.82 -6.90
CA CYS A 137 -4.78 12.59 -7.34
C CYS A 137 -6.31 12.63 -7.08
N ILE A 138 -6.74 13.28 -6.00
CA ILE A 138 -8.16 13.47 -5.67
C ILE A 138 -8.79 14.50 -6.62
N GLU A 139 -8.12 15.63 -6.84
CA GLU A 139 -8.56 16.70 -7.74
C GLU A 139 -8.73 16.20 -9.18
N GLU A 140 -7.73 15.51 -9.71
CA GLU A 140 -7.78 14.88 -11.04
C GLU A 140 -8.98 13.93 -11.16
N HIS A 141 -9.25 13.14 -10.10
CA HIS A 141 -10.42 12.28 -10.09
C HIS A 141 -11.74 13.08 -10.11
N LEU A 142 -11.86 14.14 -9.31
CA LEU A 142 -13.07 14.96 -9.22
C LEU A 142 -13.38 15.66 -10.57
N VAL A 143 -12.38 16.32 -11.16
CA VAL A 143 -12.53 17.05 -12.43
C VAL A 143 -13.03 16.12 -13.54
N LEU A 144 -12.51 14.90 -13.61
CA LEU A 144 -12.88 13.93 -14.64
C LEU A 144 -14.27 13.34 -14.47
N HIS A 145 -14.82 13.35 -13.25
CA HIS A 145 -16.18 12.87 -12.98
C HIS A 145 -17.21 14.01 -12.98
N GLY A 146 -16.88 15.13 -13.63
CA GLY A 146 -17.75 16.31 -13.74
C GLY A 146 -17.86 17.13 -12.45
N GLY A 147 -17.01 16.85 -11.46
CA GLY A 147 -16.83 17.69 -10.29
C GLY A 147 -16.04 18.95 -10.66
N HIS A 148 -16.28 20.02 -9.92
CA HIS A 148 -15.51 21.26 -10.03
C HIS A 148 -14.73 21.47 -8.74
N VAL A 149 -13.42 21.65 -8.85
CA VAL A 149 -12.58 22.08 -7.72
C VAL A 149 -12.36 23.57 -7.88
N ASP A 150 -13.01 24.36 -7.03
CA ASP A 150 -12.99 25.81 -7.15
C ASP A 150 -11.70 26.36 -6.53
N HIS A 151 -10.72 26.76 -7.35
CA HIS A 151 -9.48 27.37 -6.85
C HIS A 151 -9.62 28.86 -6.53
N ALA A 152 -10.83 29.41 -6.59
CA ALA A 152 -11.09 30.84 -6.45
C ALA A 152 -11.26 31.26 -4.98
N HIS A 153 -10.25 31.96 -4.46
CA HIS A 153 -10.29 32.89 -3.31
C HIS A 153 -10.61 32.32 -1.91
N GLY A 154 -9.58 31.78 -1.26
CA GLY A 154 -9.55 31.46 0.18
C GLY A 154 -8.72 30.21 0.47
N PRO A 155 -8.35 29.91 1.73
CA PRO A 155 -7.84 28.59 2.06
C PRO A 155 -9.01 27.61 1.88
N ASN A 156 -9.05 26.92 0.73
CA ASN A 156 -9.99 25.82 0.56
C ASN A 156 -9.76 24.80 1.67
N PRO A 157 -10.83 24.16 2.18
CA PRO A 157 -10.66 22.97 2.99
C PRO A 157 -9.84 21.96 2.17
N SER A 158 -8.78 21.42 2.78
CA SER A 158 -7.92 20.43 2.13
C SER A 158 -8.78 19.30 1.55
N LEU A 159 -8.37 18.76 0.41
CA LEU A 159 -9.03 17.56 -0.12
C LEU A 159 -8.71 16.33 0.73
N LEU A 160 -7.75 16.42 1.65
CA LEU A 160 -7.43 15.35 2.59
C LEU A 160 -8.38 15.38 3.77
N GLU A 161 -8.72 14.19 4.24
CA GLU A 161 -9.57 13.99 5.43
C GLU A 161 -8.77 13.44 6.60
N LEU A 162 -7.66 12.72 6.34
CA LEU A 162 -6.88 12.04 7.37
C LEU A 162 -5.37 12.00 7.08
N ILE A 163 -4.55 12.20 8.11
CA ILE A 163 -3.12 11.91 8.12
C ILE A 163 -2.84 10.86 9.20
N ILE A 164 -2.24 9.74 8.82
CA ILE A 164 -1.75 8.72 9.73
C ILE A 164 -0.23 8.83 9.79
N ILE A 165 0.31 9.01 10.99
CA ILE A 165 1.75 9.04 11.23
C ILE A 165 2.14 7.82 12.04
N ASP A 166 2.88 6.91 11.42
CA ASP A 166 3.45 5.74 12.08
C ASP A 166 4.79 6.08 12.75
N GLU A 167 5.24 5.24 13.67
CA GLU A 167 6.49 5.42 14.42
C GLU A 167 6.62 6.83 15.03
N SER A 168 5.50 7.36 15.53
CA SER A 168 5.37 8.73 16.03
C SER A 168 6.30 9.03 17.21
N GLU A 169 6.86 8.02 17.88
CA GLU A 169 7.90 8.19 18.90
C GLU A 169 9.18 8.85 18.35
N ARG A 170 9.37 8.86 17.02
CA ARG A 170 10.48 9.53 16.34
C ARG A 170 10.29 11.03 16.21
N LEU A 171 9.08 11.54 16.42
CA LEU A 171 8.78 12.96 16.26
C LEU A 171 9.48 13.77 17.33
N THR A 172 10.18 14.81 16.90
CA THR A 172 10.73 15.82 17.83
C THR A 172 9.60 16.70 18.38
N GLY A 173 9.86 17.42 19.47
CA GLY A 173 8.88 18.38 20.02
C GLY A 173 8.45 19.45 19.02
N ASN A 174 9.38 19.93 18.19
CA ASN A 174 9.07 20.90 17.15
C ASN A 174 8.19 20.29 16.05
N ALA A 175 8.40 19.01 15.72
CA ALA A 175 7.54 18.31 14.75
C ALA A 175 6.12 18.13 15.29
N ILE A 176 5.98 17.74 16.56
CA ILE A 176 4.69 17.64 17.24
C ILE A 176 3.94 18.98 17.22
N GLU A 177 4.63 20.07 17.55
CA GLU A 177 4.03 21.41 17.57
C GLU A 177 3.60 21.87 16.17
N TRP A 178 4.41 21.57 15.17
CA TRP A 178 4.05 21.88 13.78
C TRP A 178 2.86 21.06 13.29
N LEU A 179 2.77 19.77 13.62
CA LEU A 179 1.61 18.93 13.29
C LEU A 179 0.33 19.44 13.97
N ARG A 180 0.44 19.93 15.21
CA ARG A 180 -0.65 20.61 15.92
C ARG A 180 -1.13 21.84 15.15
N ASP A 181 -0.21 22.70 14.71
CA ASP A 181 -0.56 23.88 13.89
C ASP A 181 -1.19 23.47 12.54
N GLN A 182 -0.72 22.38 11.91
CA GLN A 182 -1.35 21.85 10.70
C GLN A 182 -2.80 21.39 10.95
N TYR A 183 -3.05 20.64 12.03
CA TYR A 183 -4.41 20.26 12.43
C TYR A 183 -5.32 21.48 12.61
N ASP A 184 -4.86 22.49 13.35
CA ASP A 184 -5.65 23.71 13.63
C ASP A 184 -5.97 24.52 12.37
N ARG A 185 -5.04 24.58 11.41
CA ARG A 185 -5.22 25.35 10.16
C ARG A 185 -6.05 24.64 9.11
N THR A 186 -5.89 23.32 9.01
CA THR A 186 -6.45 22.54 7.90
C THR A 186 -7.72 21.79 8.28
N GLY A 187 -7.91 21.48 9.57
CA GLY A 187 -8.99 20.63 10.05
C GLY A 187 -8.86 19.15 9.65
N ILE A 188 -7.73 18.73 9.05
CA ILE A 188 -7.50 17.35 8.63
C ILE A 188 -7.35 16.47 9.89
N ALA A 189 -8.06 15.36 9.96
CA ALA A 189 -7.96 14.44 11.09
C ALA A 189 -6.55 13.84 11.17
N MET A 190 -6.08 13.54 12.38
CA MET A 190 -4.75 12.97 12.59
C MET A 190 -4.80 11.73 13.48
N ILE A 191 -4.10 10.67 13.07
CA ILE A 191 -3.84 9.48 13.87
C ILE A 191 -2.34 9.34 14.05
N LEU A 192 -1.89 9.27 15.29
CA LEU A 192 -0.50 9.02 15.66
C LEU A 192 -0.38 7.58 16.17
N ILE A 193 0.40 6.77 15.48
CA ILE A 193 0.73 5.38 15.84
C ILE A 193 2.18 5.38 16.30
N GLY A 194 2.46 4.68 17.41
CA GLY A 194 3.82 4.57 17.91
C GLY A 194 3.96 3.54 19.02
N MET A 195 5.18 3.43 19.51
CA MET A 195 5.55 2.47 20.54
C MET A 195 4.92 2.78 21.92
N PRO A 196 4.75 1.78 22.80
CA PRO A 196 4.20 1.99 24.14
C PRO A 196 4.97 3.07 24.91
N GLY A 197 4.25 3.96 25.59
CA GLY A 197 4.85 5.07 26.33
C GLY A 197 4.95 6.38 25.56
N ILE A 198 4.60 6.40 24.26
CA ILE A 198 4.46 7.64 23.48
C ILE A 198 3.47 8.61 24.12
N GLU A 199 2.47 8.12 24.87
CA GLU A 199 1.54 9.01 25.58
C GLU A 199 2.28 9.94 26.57
N LYS A 200 3.36 9.46 27.19
CA LYS A 200 4.17 10.26 28.13
C LYS A 200 4.92 11.37 27.43
N GLN A 201 5.38 11.13 26.19
CA GLN A 201 5.99 12.15 25.37
C GLN A 201 4.97 13.26 25.07
N PHE A 202 3.74 12.91 24.72
CA PHE A 202 2.68 13.87 24.41
C PHE A 202 2.16 14.65 25.62
N THR A 203 2.25 14.11 26.84
CA THR A 203 1.92 14.86 28.07
C THR A 203 2.71 16.16 28.21
N HIS A 204 3.92 16.23 27.65
CA HIS A 204 4.76 17.44 27.69
C HIS A 204 4.33 18.52 26.69
N TYR A 205 3.33 18.25 25.86
CA TYR A 205 2.78 19.17 24.86
C TYR A 205 1.28 19.41 25.10
N PRO A 206 0.91 20.26 26.09
CA PRO A 206 -0.50 20.46 26.48
C PRO A 206 -1.41 20.87 25.32
N GLN A 207 -0.87 21.61 24.35
CA GLN A 207 -1.62 22.10 23.19
C GLN A 207 -2.03 20.94 22.28
N LEU A 208 -1.12 19.98 22.01
CA LEU A 208 -1.48 18.75 21.31
C LEU A 208 -2.41 17.89 22.18
N TYR A 209 -2.09 17.71 23.46
CA TYR A 209 -2.85 16.85 24.37
C TYR A 209 -4.34 17.24 24.45
N SER A 210 -4.63 18.55 24.47
CA SER A 210 -6.02 19.06 24.45
C SER A 210 -6.82 18.71 23.19
N ARG A 211 -6.15 18.29 22.11
CA ARG A 211 -6.75 17.90 20.82
C ARG A 211 -6.77 16.39 20.62
N LEU A 212 -6.14 15.62 21.50
CA LEU A 212 -6.21 14.16 21.46
C LEU A 212 -7.62 13.71 21.88
N GLY A 213 -8.44 13.36 20.89
CA GLY A 213 -9.82 12.92 21.14
C GLY A 213 -9.94 11.52 21.74
N PHE A 214 -9.03 10.61 21.38
CA PHE A 214 -8.98 9.26 21.94
C PHE A 214 -7.57 8.68 21.86
N ALA A 215 -7.27 7.73 22.75
CA ALA A 215 -6.05 6.94 22.73
C ALA A 215 -6.42 5.46 22.88
N HIS A 216 -5.86 4.62 22.02
CA HIS A 216 -6.07 3.17 22.09
C HIS A 216 -4.72 2.48 22.26
N GLN A 217 -4.59 1.71 23.35
CA GLN A 217 -3.41 0.92 23.63
C GLN A 217 -3.66 -0.53 23.21
N TYR A 218 -2.90 -1.00 22.22
CA TYR A 218 -2.84 -2.42 21.89
C TYR A 218 -2.07 -3.16 22.99
N ARG A 219 -2.75 -4.08 23.66
CA ARG A 219 -2.16 -4.90 24.74
C ARG A 219 -1.59 -6.20 24.16
N PRO A 220 -0.64 -6.86 24.86
CA PRO A 220 -0.28 -8.23 24.53
C PRO A 220 -1.52 -9.12 24.51
N LEU A 221 -1.52 -10.12 23.63
CA LEU A 221 -2.63 -11.06 23.50
C LEU A 221 -2.88 -11.76 24.83
N GLY A 222 -4.14 -11.77 25.27
CA GLY A 222 -4.59 -12.65 26.34
C GLY A 222 -4.63 -14.12 25.90
N HIS A 223 -4.89 -15.03 26.84
CA HIS A 223 -4.97 -16.47 26.56
C HIS A 223 -6.01 -16.79 25.46
N ASP A 224 -7.24 -16.28 25.58
CA ASP A 224 -8.32 -16.54 24.62
C ASP A 224 -8.02 -15.95 23.23
N GLU A 225 -7.39 -14.76 23.18
CA GLU A 225 -7.00 -14.12 21.92
C GLU A 225 -5.85 -14.88 21.25
N LEU A 226 -4.89 -15.39 22.04
CA LEU A 226 -3.82 -16.25 21.55
C LEU A 226 -4.38 -17.55 20.99
N LEU A 227 -5.30 -18.21 21.71
CA LEU A 227 -5.95 -19.44 21.26
C LEU A 227 -6.70 -19.21 19.95
N PHE A 228 -7.46 -18.12 19.84
CA PHE A 228 -8.12 -17.71 18.59
C PHE A 228 -7.13 -17.54 17.42
N VAL A 229 -6.00 -16.88 17.67
CA VAL A 229 -4.96 -16.71 16.64
C VAL A 229 -4.33 -18.06 16.26
N LEU A 230 -4.01 -18.91 17.23
CA LEU A 230 -3.38 -20.21 17.03
C LEU A 230 -4.29 -21.17 16.26
N GLU A 231 -5.58 -21.23 16.57
CA GLU A 231 -6.55 -22.04 15.83
C GLU A 231 -6.52 -21.71 14.34
N ARG A 232 -6.53 -20.41 13.99
CA ARG A 232 -6.51 -19.99 12.59
C ARG A 232 -5.21 -20.36 11.90
N GLN A 233 -4.10 -20.37 12.63
CA GLN A 233 -2.78 -20.71 12.09
C GLN A 233 -2.60 -22.23 11.93
N TRP A 234 -3.12 -23.04 12.86
CA TRP A 234 -3.16 -24.50 12.72
C TRP A 234 -3.99 -24.91 11.51
N ARG A 235 -5.15 -24.28 11.29
CA ARG A 235 -5.97 -24.54 10.10
C ARG A 235 -5.24 -24.24 8.79
N LYS A 236 -4.41 -23.19 8.74
CA LYS A 236 -3.56 -22.90 7.56
C LYS A 236 -2.52 -23.98 7.30
N LEU A 237 -2.15 -24.75 8.32
CA LEU A 237 -1.26 -25.91 8.22
C LEU A 237 -1.98 -27.22 7.91
N GLY A 238 -3.30 -27.18 7.67
CA GLY A 238 -4.12 -28.37 7.52
C GLY A 238 -4.24 -29.18 8.81
N LYS A 239 -3.96 -28.56 9.97
CA LYS A 239 -4.07 -29.18 11.29
C LYS A 239 -5.26 -28.61 12.04
N THR A 240 -5.83 -29.40 12.93
CA THR A 240 -6.83 -28.95 13.91
C THR A 240 -6.14 -28.74 15.24
N LEU A 241 -6.50 -27.68 15.96
CA LEU A 241 -6.05 -27.44 17.33
C LEU A 241 -7.16 -27.94 18.25
N ASP A 242 -6.84 -28.86 19.16
CA ASP A 242 -7.75 -29.34 20.20
C ASP A 242 -7.21 -28.96 21.58
N PRO A 243 -7.74 -27.90 22.22
CA PRO A 243 -7.28 -27.48 23.55
C PRO A 243 -7.48 -28.54 24.65
N ASP A 244 -8.38 -29.51 24.45
CA ASP A 244 -8.60 -30.62 25.39
C ASP A 244 -7.59 -31.78 25.18
N ASP A 245 -6.86 -31.79 24.04
CA ASP A 245 -5.74 -32.71 23.83
C ASP A 245 -4.50 -32.25 24.62
N PHE A 246 -3.88 -33.18 25.33
CA PHE A 246 -2.74 -32.88 26.20
C PHE A 246 -1.53 -32.32 25.43
N THR A 247 -1.29 -32.77 24.21
CA THR A 247 -0.15 -32.34 23.39
C THR A 247 -0.33 -30.90 22.92
N ASP A 248 -1.52 -30.59 22.41
CA ASP A 248 -1.89 -29.26 21.94
C ASP A 248 -1.94 -28.27 23.11
N ALA A 249 -2.52 -28.65 24.26
CA ALA A 249 -2.51 -27.85 25.47
C ALA A 249 -1.08 -27.49 25.92
N GLN A 250 -0.14 -28.45 25.88
CA GLN A 250 1.26 -28.20 26.19
C GLN A 250 1.92 -27.27 25.17
N ALA A 251 1.64 -27.43 23.88
CA ALA A 251 2.17 -26.57 22.84
C ALA A 251 1.64 -25.12 22.96
N ILE A 252 0.35 -24.94 23.23
CA ILE A 252 -0.28 -23.63 23.48
C ILE A 252 0.39 -22.96 24.67
N ALA A 253 0.51 -23.66 25.80
CA ALA A 253 1.15 -23.14 27.00
C ALA A 253 2.63 -22.76 26.76
N ALA A 254 3.35 -23.52 25.94
CA ALA A 254 4.72 -23.21 25.55
C ALA A 254 4.79 -21.93 24.72
N VAL A 255 3.94 -21.80 23.70
CA VAL A 255 3.85 -20.59 22.86
C VAL A 255 3.49 -19.37 23.71
N GLU A 256 2.51 -19.50 24.61
CA GLU A 256 2.09 -18.43 25.51
C GLU A 256 3.26 -17.97 26.40
N ARG A 257 3.97 -18.91 27.05
CA ARG A 257 5.13 -18.60 27.90
C ARG A 257 6.26 -17.92 27.13
N ILE A 258 6.55 -18.38 25.91
CA ILE A 258 7.63 -17.85 25.06
C ILE A 258 7.28 -16.45 24.57
N THR A 259 6.07 -16.26 24.07
CA THR A 259 5.66 -15.01 23.43
C THR A 259 5.20 -13.97 24.44
N ARG A 260 4.68 -14.40 25.60
CA ARG A 260 3.99 -13.56 26.59
C ARG A 260 2.94 -12.65 25.94
N GLY A 261 2.22 -13.18 24.93
CA GLY A 261 1.24 -12.44 24.15
C GLY A 261 1.83 -11.43 23.14
N ASN A 262 3.15 -11.37 22.95
CA ASN A 262 3.77 -10.51 21.95
C ASN A 262 3.47 -11.02 20.54
N PHE A 263 2.55 -10.34 19.86
CA PHE A 263 2.09 -10.72 18.52
C PHE A 263 3.22 -10.79 17.49
N ARG A 264 4.19 -9.87 17.53
CA ARG A 264 5.32 -9.87 16.60
C ARG A 264 6.25 -11.06 16.82
N LEU A 265 6.47 -11.44 18.08
CA LEU A 265 7.24 -12.64 18.41
C LEU A 265 6.48 -13.91 18.00
N LEU A 266 5.16 -13.95 18.18
CA LEU A 266 4.30 -15.02 17.71
C LEU A 266 4.39 -15.19 16.19
N GLU A 267 4.25 -14.10 15.41
CA GLU A 267 4.38 -14.14 13.95
C GLU A 267 5.77 -14.60 13.47
N ARG A 268 6.82 -14.39 14.27
CA ARG A 268 8.17 -14.90 13.99
C ARG A 268 8.33 -16.36 14.39
N LEU A 269 7.70 -16.80 15.47
CA LEU A 269 7.79 -18.17 16.00
C LEU A 269 7.06 -19.17 15.10
N LEU A 270 5.88 -18.81 14.59
CA LEU A 270 5.05 -19.71 13.79
C LEU A 270 5.76 -20.25 12.53
N PRO A 271 6.41 -19.42 11.68
CA PRO A 271 7.20 -19.93 10.56
C PRO A 271 8.35 -20.85 10.97
N GLN A 272 8.95 -20.64 12.16
CA GLN A 272 10.01 -21.52 12.67
C GLN A 272 9.44 -22.88 13.09
N ILE A 273 8.28 -22.92 13.73
CA ILE A 273 7.56 -24.16 14.03
C ILE A 273 7.32 -24.94 12.74
N GLN A 274 6.79 -24.28 11.71
CA GLN A 274 6.55 -24.91 10.40
C GLN A 274 7.82 -25.48 9.78
N ARG A 275 8.93 -24.74 9.91
CA ARG A 275 10.24 -25.18 9.41
C ARG A 275 10.76 -26.41 10.15
N VAL A 276 10.65 -26.44 11.48
CA VAL A 276 11.07 -27.58 12.31
C VAL A 276 10.25 -28.83 11.98
N LEU A 277 8.93 -28.71 11.83
CA LEU A 277 8.07 -29.81 11.42
C LEU A 277 8.52 -30.40 10.08
N LYS A 278 8.73 -29.53 9.08
CA LYS A 278 9.10 -29.94 7.72
C LYS A 278 10.47 -30.62 7.65
N ILE A 279 11.46 -30.10 8.38
CA ILE A 279 12.83 -30.66 8.36
C ILE A 279 12.88 -32.03 9.02
N ASN A 280 12.11 -32.23 10.10
CA ASN A 280 12.12 -33.47 10.86
C ASN A 280 11.00 -34.44 10.48
N GLU A 281 10.25 -34.15 9.41
CA GLU A 281 9.13 -34.96 8.94
C GLU A 281 8.08 -35.24 10.03
N LEU A 282 7.77 -34.22 10.84
CA LEU A 282 6.81 -34.30 11.94
C LEU A 282 5.44 -33.75 11.54
N ASP A 283 4.39 -34.44 11.98
CA ASP A 283 2.99 -34.06 11.73
C ASP A 283 2.29 -33.43 12.94
N VAL A 284 2.90 -33.44 14.12
CA VAL A 284 2.29 -32.94 15.36
C VAL A 284 3.14 -31.82 15.94
N ILE A 285 2.49 -30.76 16.43
CA ILE A 285 3.18 -29.63 17.06
C ILE A 285 3.25 -29.89 18.56
N THR A 286 4.37 -30.44 18.99
CA THR A 286 4.64 -30.70 20.42
C THR A 286 5.35 -29.51 21.07
N ASN A 287 5.38 -29.49 22.41
CA ASN A 287 6.21 -28.55 23.17
C ASN A 287 7.68 -28.56 22.70
N ASP A 288 8.25 -29.72 22.38
CA ASP A 288 9.64 -29.83 21.90
C ASP A 288 9.85 -29.15 20.54
N VAL A 289 8.87 -29.26 19.64
CA VAL A 289 8.89 -28.54 18.35
C VAL A 289 8.86 -27.03 18.59
N VAL A 290 8.03 -26.57 19.53
CA VAL A 290 7.93 -25.14 19.89
C VAL A 290 9.24 -24.64 20.50
N GLU A 291 9.87 -25.39 21.40
CA GLU A 291 11.16 -25.02 22.00
C GLU A 291 12.32 -25.08 20.99
N ALA A 292 12.31 -26.06 20.08
CA ALA A 292 13.26 -26.11 18.98
C ALA A 292 13.12 -24.89 18.06
N ALA A 293 11.89 -24.51 17.71
CA ALA A 293 11.60 -23.32 16.93
C ALA A 293 11.99 -22.02 17.66
N ARG A 294 11.81 -21.97 18.99
CA ARG A 294 12.28 -20.86 19.82
C ARG A 294 13.80 -20.73 19.78
N SER A 295 14.53 -21.85 19.81
CA SER A 295 15.99 -21.87 19.84
C SER A 295 16.64 -21.26 18.59
N THR A 296 15.91 -21.23 17.46
CA THR A 296 16.37 -20.58 16.22
C THR A 296 16.13 -19.08 16.20
N LEU A 297 15.34 -18.56 17.15
CA LEU A 297 15.05 -17.13 17.26
C LEU A 297 15.97 -16.45 18.28
N VAL A 298 16.54 -15.33 17.85
CA VAL A 298 17.09 -14.35 18.80
C VAL A 298 15.92 -13.60 19.42
N ILE A 299 15.68 -13.88 20.70
CA ILE A 299 14.68 -13.23 21.54
C ILE A 299 15.44 -12.37 22.55
N GLY A 300 15.24 -11.06 22.53
CA GLY A 300 15.76 -10.19 23.59
C GLY A 300 15.10 -10.58 24.91
N THR A 301 15.88 -11.08 25.85
CA THR A 301 15.41 -11.31 27.22
C THR A 301 15.12 -9.95 27.84
N THR A 302 13.85 -9.63 28.03
CA THR A 302 13.41 -8.50 28.87
C THR A 302 13.79 -8.73 30.32
#